data_AF-A0A9P0QAC5-F1
#
_entry.id   AF-A0A9P0QAC5-F1
#
_cell.length_a   1.000
_cell.length_b   1.000
_cell.length_c   1.000
_cell.angle_alpha   90.00
_cell.angle_beta   90.00
_cell.angle_gamma   90.00
#
_symmetry.space_group_name_H-M   'P 1'
#
loop_
_entity.id
_entity.type
_entity.pdbx_description
1 polymer ?
#
loop_
_entity_poly.entity_id
_entity_poly.type
_entity_poly.pdbx_seq_one_letter_code
_entity_poly.pdbx_strand_id
1 'polypeptide(L)'
;MPKVYVPKKRPYDKKNMETAPKLIDNGTLSLRNAAKQFKIDKSALSRRRTRSLGKQGRKTSLTKEMEEDLSDKVKIMAKWGLLSLSQRYKQ
;
A
#
# COMPACT_ATOMS: atom_id res chain seq x y z
N MET A 1 24.27 -34.56 -9.28
CA MET A 1 22.97 -33.95 -9.68
C MET A 1 22.87 -32.55 -9.09
N PRO A 2 22.54 -31.51 -9.87
CA PRO A 2 22.32 -30.17 -9.35
C PRO A 2 21.10 -30.14 -8.42
N LYS A 3 21.21 -29.48 -7.26
CA LYS A 3 20.09 -29.29 -6.32
C LYS A 3 19.08 -28.31 -6.94
N VAL A 4 17.95 -28.82 -7.42
CA VAL A 4 16.83 -27.99 -7.84
C VAL A 4 16.11 -27.46 -6.59
N TYR A 5 16.09 -26.14 -6.42
CA TYR A 5 15.36 -25.51 -5.32
C TYR A 5 13.85 -25.64 -5.52
N VAL A 6 13.18 -26.37 -4.63
CA VAL A 6 11.71 -26.44 -4.61
C VAL A 6 11.19 -25.40 -3.60
N PRO A 7 10.46 -24.37 -4.06
CA PRO A 7 9.87 -23.40 -3.15
C PRO A 7 8.85 -24.08 -2.24
N LYS A 8 9.06 -23.97 -0.92
CA LYS A 8 8.21 -24.61 0.10
C LYS A 8 6.78 -24.04 0.21
N LYS A 9 6.46 -22.94 -0.47
CA LYS A 9 5.16 -22.26 -0.37
C LYS A 9 4.43 -22.31 -1.70
N ARG A 10 3.18 -22.80 -1.66
CA ARG A 10 2.26 -22.71 -2.79
C ARG A 10 1.86 -21.24 -2.98
N PRO A 11 1.95 -20.69 -4.20
CA PRO A 11 1.38 -19.38 -4.46
C PRO A 11 -0.14 -19.47 -4.25
N TYR A 12 -0.68 -18.60 -3.40
CA TYR A 12 -2.13 -18.47 -3.27
C TYR A 12 -2.70 -17.79 -4.52
N ASP A 13 -3.93 -18.14 -4.85
CA ASP A 13 -4.65 -17.42 -5.90
C ASP A 13 -4.84 -15.95 -5.49
N LYS A 14 -4.44 -15.03 -6.38
CA LYS A 14 -4.48 -13.59 -6.16
C LYS A 14 -5.90 -13.11 -5.89
N LYS A 15 -6.89 -13.67 -6.60
CA LYS A 15 -8.32 -13.31 -6.44
C LYS A 15 -8.80 -13.64 -5.02
N ASN A 16 -8.55 -14.86 -4.57
CA ASN A 16 -8.94 -15.32 -3.24
C ASN A 16 -8.24 -14.54 -2.12
N MET A 17 -6.99 -14.18 -2.34
CA MET A 17 -6.25 -13.35 -1.40
C MET A 17 -6.89 -11.96 -1.25
N GLU A 18 -7.52 -11.39 -2.28
CA GLU A 18 -8.13 -10.04 -2.25
C GLU A 18 -9.56 -10.04 -1.74
N THR A 19 -10.33 -11.09 -2.01
CA THR A 19 -11.72 -11.21 -1.56
C THR A 19 -11.83 -11.60 -0.09
N ALA A 20 -10.97 -12.51 0.38
CA ALA A 20 -11.03 -12.99 1.76
C ALA A 20 -10.88 -11.90 2.83
N PRO A 21 -9.94 -10.93 2.73
CA PRO A 21 -9.83 -9.82 3.68
C PRO A 21 -11.08 -8.95 3.71
N LYS A 22 -11.66 -8.63 2.55
CA LYS A 22 -12.89 -7.82 2.46
C LYS A 22 -14.06 -8.47 3.18
N LEU A 23 -14.24 -9.78 3.05
CA LEU A 23 -15.30 -10.53 3.74
C LEU A 23 -15.09 -10.60 5.26
N ILE A 24 -13.84 -10.54 5.72
CA ILE A 24 -13.53 -10.46 7.16
C ILE A 24 -13.80 -9.05 7.69
N ASP A 25 -13.39 -8.03 6.95
CA ASP A 25 -13.58 -6.63 7.34
C ASP A 25 -15.06 -6.22 7.32
N ASN A 26 -15.84 -6.79 6.41
CA ASN A 26 -17.31 -6.66 6.38
C ASN A 26 -18.03 -7.47 7.49
N GLY A 27 -17.30 -8.21 8.32
CA GLY A 27 -17.86 -9.03 9.40
C GLY A 27 -18.60 -10.30 8.94
N THR A 28 -18.62 -10.59 7.64
CA THR A 28 -19.34 -11.75 7.07
C THR A 28 -18.69 -13.08 7.48
N LEU A 29 -17.35 -13.11 7.61
CA LEU A 29 -16.61 -14.31 7.96
C LEU A 29 -15.56 -14.04 9.03
N SER A 30 -15.43 -14.98 9.98
CA SER A 30 -14.30 -14.97 10.91
C SER A 30 -12.98 -15.30 10.18
N LEU A 31 -11.86 -14.78 10.68
CA LEU A 31 -10.52 -15.04 10.13
C LEU A 31 -10.23 -16.54 9.95
N ARG A 32 -10.70 -17.38 10.88
CA ARG A 32 -10.54 -18.84 10.83
C ARG A 32 -11.37 -19.46 9.69
N ASN A 33 -12.60 -18.99 9.51
CA ASN A 33 -13.51 -19.53 8.50
C ASN A 33 -13.09 -19.10 7.10
N ALA A 34 -12.68 -17.85 6.91
CA ALA A 34 -12.13 -17.36 5.66
C ALA A 34 -10.85 -18.14 5.24
N ALA A 35 -9.93 -18.40 6.18
CA ALA A 35 -8.73 -19.18 5.90
C ALA A 35 -9.06 -20.60 5.37
N LYS A 36 -10.04 -21.27 5.99
CA LYS A 36 -10.51 -22.59 5.55
C LYS A 36 -11.17 -22.54 4.17
N GLN A 37 -12.08 -21.58 3.95
CA GLN A 37 -12.86 -21.47 2.72
C GLN A 37 -11.98 -21.17 1.50
N PHE A 38 -11.03 -20.25 1.64
CA PHE A 38 -10.15 -19.83 0.55
C PHE A 38 -8.85 -20.63 0.43
N LYS A 39 -8.64 -21.63 1.30
CA LYS A 39 -7.41 -22.45 1.38
C LYS A 39 -6.15 -21.57 1.48
N ILE A 40 -6.23 -20.52 2.31
CA ILE A 40 -5.14 -19.58 2.57
C ILE A 40 -4.68 -19.78 4.01
N ASP A 41 -3.37 -19.73 4.25
CA ASP A 41 -2.86 -19.79 5.61
C ASP A 41 -3.38 -18.62 6.43
N LYS A 42 -3.87 -18.90 7.64
CA LYS A 42 -4.36 -17.90 8.59
C LYS A 42 -3.32 -16.79 8.83
N SER A 43 -2.03 -17.14 8.85
CA SER A 43 -0.93 -16.19 9.03
C SER A 43 -0.74 -15.26 7.83
N ALA A 44 -0.90 -15.77 6.60
CA ALA A 44 -0.83 -14.96 5.38
C ALA A 44 -2.00 -13.98 5.30
N LEU A 45 -3.20 -14.44 5.66
CA LEU A 45 -4.42 -13.63 5.68
C LEU A 45 -4.34 -12.53 6.76
N SER A 46 -3.90 -12.89 7.97
CA SER A 46 -3.67 -11.95 9.08
C SER A 46 -2.65 -10.87 8.71
N ARG A 47 -1.49 -11.28 8.16
CA ARG A 47 -0.47 -10.33 7.70
C ARG A 47 -1.00 -9.41 6.62
N ARG A 48 -1.79 -9.90 5.67
CA ARG A 48 -2.34 -9.04 4.60
C ARG A 48 -3.31 -8.00 5.14
N ARG A 49 -4.11 -8.38 6.14
CA ARG A 49 -5.03 -7.48 6.83
C ARG A 49 -4.29 -6.43 7.66
N THR A 50 -3.22 -6.79 8.36
CA THR A 50 -2.43 -5.84 9.16
C THR A 50 -1.45 -5.01 8.36
N ARG A 51 -1.05 -5.44 7.16
CA ARG A 51 -0.17 -4.69 6.26
C ARG A 51 -0.82 -3.43 5.66
N SER A 52 -2.10 -3.17 5.94
CA SER A 52 -2.82 -1.99 5.44
C SER A 52 -2.53 -0.69 6.21
N LEU A 53 -1.83 -0.72 7.35
CA LEU A 53 -1.61 0.48 8.16
C LEU A 53 -0.14 0.79 8.36
N GLY A 54 0.36 1.64 7.46
CA GLY A 54 1.61 2.35 7.61
C GLY A 54 2.51 2.15 6.41
N LYS A 55 2.71 3.21 5.63
CA LYS A 55 4.04 3.51 5.11
C LYS A 55 4.97 3.62 6.34
N GLN A 56 5.40 2.48 6.88
CA GLN A 56 6.32 2.42 7.99
C GLN A 56 7.65 2.90 7.42
N GLY A 57 7.91 4.20 7.53
CA GLY A 57 9.11 4.79 6.93
C GLY A 57 9.22 6.30 6.90
N ARG A 58 8.14 7.09 7.04
CA ARG A 58 8.32 8.55 7.14
C ARG A 58 7.20 9.19 7.94
N LYS A 59 7.57 9.83 9.06
CA LYS A 59 6.79 10.98 9.54
C LYS A 59 6.74 11.96 8.38
N THR A 60 5.55 12.28 7.90
CA THR A 60 5.41 13.37 6.93
C THR A 60 5.81 14.66 7.64
N SER A 61 6.64 15.48 7.01
CA SER A 61 7.02 16.79 7.56
C SER A 61 5.83 17.74 7.63
N LEU A 62 4.79 17.47 6.84
CA LEU A 62 3.59 18.26 6.70
C LEU A 62 2.35 17.38 6.92
N THR A 63 1.24 17.99 7.30
CA THR A 63 -0.07 17.34 7.29
C THR A 63 -0.58 17.22 5.85
N LYS A 64 -1.51 16.30 5.60
CA LYS A 64 -2.09 16.11 4.25
C LYS A 64 -2.72 17.39 3.69
N GLU A 65 -3.41 18.14 4.55
CA GLU A 65 -4.04 19.42 4.20
C GLU A 65 -2.99 20.45 3.73
N MET A 66 -1.83 20.50 4.39
CA MET A 66 -0.74 21.39 3.99
C MET A 66 -0.07 20.93 2.68
N GLU A 67 0.06 19.62 2.45
CA GLU A 67 0.57 19.09 1.18
C GLU A 67 -0.36 19.42 0.01
N GLU A 68 -1.67 19.34 0.21
CA GLU A 68 -2.69 19.67 -0.80
C GLU A 68 -2.68 21.18 -1.12
N ASP A 69 -2.68 22.04 -0.09
CA ASP A 69 -2.60 23.49 -0.24
C ASP A 69 -1.31 23.94 -0.97
N LEU A 70 -0.16 23.35 -0.61
CA LEU A 70 1.10 23.61 -1.31
C LEU A 70 1.07 23.14 -2.76
N SER A 71 0.51 21.96 -3.02
CA SER A 71 0.35 21.43 -4.38
C SER A 71 -0.45 22.40 -5.25
N ASP A 72 -1.56 22.94 -4.75
CA ASP A 72 -2.42 23.82 -5.53
C ASP A 72 -1.79 25.18 -5.76
N LYS A 73 -1.09 25.74 -4.76
CA LYS A 73 -0.26 26.94 -4.93
C LYS A 73 0.85 26.74 -5.96
N VAL A 74 1.52 25.59 -5.94
CA VAL A 74 2.55 25.24 -6.94
C VAL A 74 1.96 25.15 -8.34
N LYS A 75 0.78 24.55 -8.52
CA LYS A 75 0.10 24.50 -9.82
C LYS A 75 -0.27 25.90 -10.34
N ILE A 76 -0.74 26.78 -9.46
CA ILE A 76 -1.06 28.17 -9.82
C ILE A 76 0.22 28.93 -10.24
N MET A 77 1.29 28.81 -9.46
CA MET A 77 2.59 29.42 -9.80
C MET A 77 3.17 28.88 -11.10
N ALA A 78 2.99 27.58 -11.37
CA ALA A 78 3.37 26.95 -12.63
C ALA A 78 2.62 27.55 -13.82
N LYS A 79 1.30 27.70 -13.69
CA LYS A 79 0.42 28.30 -14.71
C LYS A 79 0.81 29.74 -15.03
N TRP A 80 1.35 30.46 -14.05
CA TRP A 80 1.79 31.85 -14.20
C TRP A 80 3.27 31.98 -14.63
N GLY A 81 3.97 30.88 -14.92
CA GLY A 81 5.36 30.90 -15.40
C GLY A 81 6.42 31.20 -14.31
N LEU A 82 6.04 31.21 -13.03
CA LEU A 82 6.91 31.57 -11.90
C LEU A 82 7.87 30.44 -11.46
N LEU A 83 7.74 29.23 -12.01
CA LEU A 83 8.59 28.08 -11.66
C LEU A 83 10.08 28.23 -12.04
N SER A 84 10.46 29.27 -12.80
CA SER A 84 11.85 29.49 -13.24
C SER A 84 12.75 30.22 -12.23
N LEU A 85 12.20 30.69 -11.09
CA LEU A 85 12.99 31.49 -10.13
C LEU A 85 14.01 30.68 -9.32
N SER A 86 13.85 29.36 -9.18
CA SER A 86 14.83 28.52 -8.47
C SER A 86 16.12 28.26 -9.27
N GLN A 87 16.11 28.51 -10.59
CA GLN A 87 17.31 28.36 -11.44
C GLN A 87 18.19 29.62 -11.48
N ARG A 88 17.69 30.78 -11.03
CA ARG A 88 18.42 32.06 -11.11
C ARG A 88 19.27 32.43 -9.89
N TYR A 89 19.19 31.67 -8.79
CA TYR A 89 20.00 31.89 -7.57
C TYR A 89 21.30 31.04 -7.53
N LYS A 90 21.79 30.59 -8.69
CA LYS A 90 23.05 29.85 -8.85
C LYS A 90 24.00 30.49 -9.88
N GLN A 91 23.94 31.81 -10.05
CA GLN A 91 25.04 32.55 -10.69
C GLN A 91 25.71 33.43 -9.64
#